data_AF-M1AQ28-F1
#
_entry.id   AF-M1AQ28-F1
#
_cell.length_a   1.000
_cell.length_b   1.000
_cell.length_c   1.000
_cell.angle_alpha   90.00
_cell.angle_beta   90.00
_cell.angle_gamma   90.00
#
_symmetry.space_group_name_H-M   'P 1'
#
loop_
_entity.id
_entity.type
_entity.pdbx_description
1 polymer ?
#
loop_
_entity_poly.entity_id
_entity_poly.type
_entity_poly.pdbx_seq_one_letter_code
_entity_poly.pdbx_strand_id
1 'polypeptide(L)'
;MRYLLIQLLLQVLLRPQEFSEAASELVICCTKAFRSSDLLASSGDDEAEGDDSPEFMDVLVDTMLSLLPQSSAPMRTAIEQVFKCFCEDVTDDGLHRMLRVIKKDLKPARHQETDSENEDDDDDDVLDIEEAEESDEAEMDETAERYEHADDSETVVGVEGVSSELPVASDDDSDEGLDDDAMFRLDTHLAKMYNAKKNQAGSETAHSQLALFKLRVLSLLEIYLHENPEKPKVVKIFSSLAHAFVNPHTTEGNEQLGQRIWGILQKKIFKAKDHPKGEVIEFPVLKSLLERNLVLAAKPFKKKKSASSLSKKKLSAALNRYKMINSLAQSSTFWILKMIDLKKRPESELEEVSCIFREKLEGYLDSKSTRMKCEFLKEIFKRRPRIGYPLFGFLLEKCASAKLQFRQIEALELVFEMLKSFVSSNPDDNSHFAKLGSHLAKLGCLVNVLLKNMPDKASRRADVRKFFGKVIQVLTDLEQRALFLEALEPDCEAQLRDMFPALNQ
;
A
#
# COMPACT_ATOMS: atom_id res chain seq x y z
N MET A 1 -12.07 30.35 -10.94
CA MET A 1 -13.51 30.44 -11.31
C MET A 1 -13.77 31.26 -12.57
N ARG A 2 -13.45 32.57 -12.61
CA ARG A 2 -13.73 33.45 -13.78
C ARG A 2 -13.26 32.87 -15.12
N TYR A 3 -12.04 32.31 -15.16
CA TYR A 3 -11.50 31.71 -16.39
C TYR A 3 -12.28 30.46 -16.83
N LEU A 4 -12.74 29.62 -15.89
CA LEU A 4 -13.57 28.45 -16.19
C LEU A 4 -14.93 28.87 -16.77
N LEU A 5 -15.56 29.90 -16.20
CA LEU A 5 -16.81 30.47 -16.73
C LEU A 5 -16.64 31.01 -18.15
N ILE A 6 -15.51 31.69 -18.46
CA ILE A 6 -15.23 32.17 -19.81
C ILE A 6 -15.10 30.99 -20.79
N GLN A 7 -14.34 29.95 -20.42
CA GLN A 7 -14.21 28.76 -21.26
C GLN A 7 -15.55 28.06 -21.47
N LEU A 8 -16.36 27.97 -20.42
CA LEU A 8 -17.67 27.33 -20.48
C LEU A 8 -18.67 28.12 -21.32
N LEU A 9 -18.67 29.45 -21.21
CA LEU A 9 -19.48 30.33 -22.07
C LEU A 9 -19.14 30.11 -23.55
N LEU A 10 -17.86 30.04 -23.90
CA LEU A 10 -17.44 29.75 -25.27
C LEU A 10 -17.95 28.38 -25.74
N GLN A 11 -17.96 27.36 -24.87
CA GLN A 11 -18.51 26.05 -25.22
C GLN A 11 -20.03 26.05 -25.35
N VAL A 12 -20.76 26.79 -24.50
CA VAL A 12 -22.22 26.94 -24.59
C VAL A 12 -22.62 27.62 -25.89
N LEU A 13 -21.87 28.64 -26.34
CA LEU A 13 -22.14 29.31 -27.62
C LEU A 13 -21.94 28.38 -28.82
N LEU A 14 -21.02 27.42 -28.73
CA LEU A 14 -20.74 26.46 -29.80
C LEU A 14 -21.65 25.23 -29.75
N ARG A 15 -21.98 24.75 -28.54
CA ARG A 15 -22.70 23.49 -28.28
C ARG A 15 -23.65 23.65 -27.08
N PRO A 16 -24.73 24.42 -27.22
CA PRO A 16 -25.58 24.80 -26.09
C PRO A 16 -26.26 23.60 -25.41
N GLN A 17 -26.64 22.57 -26.17
CA GLN A 17 -27.29 21.38 -25.64
C GLN A 17 -26.37 20.52 -24.74
N GLU A 18 -25.04 20.62 -24.91
CA GLU A 18 -24.08 19.79 -24.18
C GLU A 18 -23.62 20.46 -22.87
N PHE A 19 -23.58 21.80 -22.82
CA PHE A 19 -22.91 22.55 -21.75
C PHE A 19 -23.83 23.48 -20.94
N SER A 20 -25.11 23.64 -21.31
CA SER A 20 -26.04 24.54 -20.61
C SER A 20 -26.28 24.13 -19.15
N GLU A 21 -26.45 22.84 -18.91
CA GLU A 21 -26.65 22.25 -17.57
C GLU A 21 -25.42 22.53 -16.68
N ALA A 22 -24.23 22.12 -17.13
CA ALA A 22 -22.98 22.37 -16.41
C ALA A 22 -22.71 23.88 -16.19
N ALA A 23 -23.14 24.75 -17.12
CA ALA A 23 -23.04 26.20 -16.94
C ALA A 23 -23.98 26.71 -15.85
N SER A 24 -25.22 26.22 -15.81
CA SER A 24 -26.17 26.58 -14.76
C SER A 24 -25.71 26.12 -13.38
N GLU A 25 -25.23 24.88 -13.26
CA GLU A 25 -24.68 24.34 -12.01
C GLU A 25 -23.44 25.12 -11.56
N LEU A 26 -22.52 25.45 -12.47
CA LEU A 26 -21.33 26.22 -12.11
C LEU A 26 -21.65 27.66 -11.69
N VAL A 27 -22.68 28.28 -12.27
CA VAL A 27 -23.17 29.59 -11.83
C VAL A 27 -23.75 29.49 -10.42
N ILE A 28 -24.56 28.47 -10.12
CA ILE A 28 -25.08 28.21 -8.77
C ILE A 28 -23.91 28.03 -7.79
N CYS A 29 -22.90 27.23 -8.14
CA CYS A 29 -21.70 27.04 -7.33
C CYS A 29 -20.95 28.37 -7.08
N CYS A 30 -20.81 29.21 -8.12
CA CYS A 30 -20.19 30.52 -7.97
C CYS A 30 -21.01 31.43 -7.05
N THR A 31 -22.34 31.43 -7.18
CA THR A 31 -23.20 32.23 -6.33
C THR A 31 -23.07 31.79 -4.89
N LYS A 32 -23.14 30.48 -4.59
CA LYS A 32 -22.97 29.95 -3.22
C LYS A 32 -21.57 30.26 -2.67
N ALA A 33 -20.50 30.01 -3.43
CA ALA A 33 -19.12 30.18 -2.96
C ALA A 33 -18.67 31.64 -2.77
N PHE A 34 -19.31 32.60 -3.45
CA PHE A 34 -18.93 34.02 -3.40
C PHE A 34 -20.07 34.94 -2.95
N ARG A 35 -21.07 34.44 -2.21
CA ARG A 35 -22.06 35.33 -1.58
C ARG A 35 -21.30 36.30 -0.66
N SER A 36 -21.35 37.58 -1.01
CA SER A 36 -20.70 38.65 -0.25
C SER A 36 -21.42 38.85 1.10
N SER A 37 -20.64 38.94 2.18
CA SER A 37 -21.09 39.36 3.51
C SER A 37 -21.89 40.69 3.49
N ASP A 38 -21.75 41.51 2.44
CA ASP A 38 -22.45 42.79 2.25
C ASP A 38 -23.98 42.68 2.03
N LEU A 39 -24.54 41.50 1.75
CA LEU A 39 -26.00 41.34 1.57
C LEU A 39 -26.74 40.91 2.85
N LEU A 40 -26.02 40.56 3.93
CA LEU A 40 -26.61 40.17 5.21
C LEU A 40 -27.14 41.35 6.04
N ALA A 41 -26.95 42.59 5.59
CA ALA A 41 -27.45 43.78 6.28
C ALA A 41 -28.88 44.20 5.86
N SER A 42 -29.53 43.53 4.91
CA SER A 42 -30.78 44.04 4.30
C SER A 42 -31.97 43.06 4.21
N SER A 43 -31.87 41.80 4.62
CA SER A 43 -33.04 40.94 4.68
C SER A 43 -32.92 39.99 5.87
N GLY A 44 -33.66 40.30 6.93
CA GLY A 44 -33.82 39.42 8.08
C GLY A 44 -34.68 38.22 7.74
N ASP A 45 -34.07 37.21 7.14
CA ASP A 45 -34.50 35.82 7.27
C ASP A 45 -33.24 35.01 7.59
N ASP A 46 -33.13 34.62 8.86
CA ASP A 46 -32.20 33.63 9.36
C ASP A 46 -32.60 32.25 8.79
N GLU A 47 -32.11 31.92 7.59
CA GLU A 47 -31.99 30.52 7.18
C GLU A 47 -30.53 30.08 7.35
N ALA A 48 -30.34 29.31 8.43
CA ALA A 48 -29.15 28.61 8.89
C ALA A 48 -28.01 28.43 7.87
N GLU A 49 -26.88 29.11 8.09
CA GLU A 49 -25.58 28.85 7.43
C GLU A 49 -24.93 27.51 7.87
N GLY A 50 -25.71 26.46 8.12
CA GLY A 50 -25.23 25.21 8.71
C GLY A 50 -25.15 24.00 7.78
N ASP A 51 -25.94 23.93 6.70
CA ASP A 51 -26.25 22.64 6.05
C ASP A 51 -25.88 22.53 4.56
N ASP A 52 -25.79 23.66 3.83
CA ASP A 52 -25.59 23.68 2.37
C ASP A 52 -24.13 23.47 1.91
N SER A 53 -23.16 23.46 2.83
CA SER A 53 -21.73 23.43 2.51
C SER A 53 -21.23 22.13 1.84
N PRO A 54 -21.69 20.92 2.26
CA PRO A 54 -21.31 19.67 1.61
C PRO A 54 -21.97 19.56 0.23
N GLU A 55 -23.25 19.95 0.12
CA GLU A 55 -24.02 19.84 -1.11
C GLU A 55 -23.41 20.64 -2.27
N PHE A 56 -22.95 21.87 -2.02
CA PHE A 56 -22.35 22.66 -3.11
C PHE A 56 -21.03 22.05 -3.59
N MET A 57 -20.25 21.43 -2.70
CA MET A 57 -18.99 20.79 -3.06
C MET A 57 -19.23 19.55 -3.92
N ASP A 58 -20.25 18.77 -3.62
CA ASP A 58 -20.67 17.64 -4.44
C ASP A 58 -21.12 18.08 -5.83
N VAL A 59 -21.96 19.12 -5.92
CA VAL A 59 -22.38 19.70 -7.22
C VAL A 59 -21.16 20.21 -7.99
N LEU A 60 -20.22 20.90 -7.34
CA LEU A 60 -19.02 21.40 -8.01
C LEU A 60 -18.18 20.24 -8.59
N VAL A 61 -17.98 19.16 -7.84
CA VAL A 61 -17.25 17.97 -8.31
C VAL A 61 -18.00 17.30 -9.47
N ASP A 62 -19.32 17.15 -9.39
CA ASP A 62 -20.14 16.61 -10.47
C ASP A 62 -20.03 17.45 -11.74
N THR A 63 -20.17 18.77 -11.62
CA THR A 63 -20.03 19.69 -12.74
C THR A 63 -18.64 19.53 -13.37
N MET A 64 -17.57 19.45 -12.58
CA MET A 64 -16.22 19.19 -13.10
C MET A 64 -16.14 17.83 -13.83
N LEU A 65 -16.65 16.76 -13.22
CA LEU A 65 -16.67 15.41 -13.80
C LEU A 65 -17.47 15.37 -15.12
N SER A 66 -18.51 16.19 -15.26
CA SER A 66 -19.29 16.32 -16.50
C SER A 66 -18.52 17.03 -17.61
N LEU A 67 -17.68 18.02 -17.26
CA LEU A 67 -16.90 18.81 -18.22
C LEU A 67 -15.61 18.11 -18.65
N LEU A 68 -15.03 17.29 -17.76
CA LEU A 68 -13.74 16.66 -17.98
C LEU A 68 -13.66 15.78 -19.24
N PRO A 69 -14.63 14.95 -19.65
CA PRO A 69 -14.53 14.07 -20.82
C PRO A 69 -14.31 14.79 -22.16
N GLN A 70 -14.91 15.96 -22.36
CA GLN A 70 -14.86 16.72 -23.62
C GLN A 70 -14.02 18.01 -23.52
N SER A 71 -13.27 18.16 -22.42
CA SER A 71 -12.54 19.39 -22.13
C SER A 71 -11.33 19.64 -23.04
N SER A 72 -11.23 20.87 -23.55
CA SER A 72 -10.04 21.40 -24.21
C SER A 72 -8.90 21.58 -23.19
N ALA A 73 -7.65 21.69 -23.63
CA ALA A 73 -6.54 21.92 -22.72
C ALA A 73 -6.71 23.17 -21.83
N PRO A 74 -7.14 24.34 -22.36
CA PRO A 74 -7.43 25.51 -21.53
C PRO A 74 -8.53 25.27 -20.50
N MET A 75 -9.60 24.57 -20.88
CA MET A 75 -10.69 24.24 -19.96
C MET A 75 -10.22 23.28 -18.85
N ARG A 76 -9.38 22.30 -19.18
CA ARG A 76 -8.78 21.40 -18.17
C ARG A 76 -7.93 22.16 -17.16
N THR A 77 -7.05 23.05 -17.63
CA THR A 77 -6.25 23.89 -16.74
C THR A 77 -7.16 24.77 -15.87
N ALA A 78 -8.25 25.31 -16.42
CA ALA A 78 -9.22 26.08 -15.64
C ALA A 78 -9.89 25.23 -14.53
N ILE A 79 -10.32 24.00 -14.85
CA ILE A 79 -10.89 23.05 -13.90
C ILE A 79 -9.88 22.69 -12.81
N GLU A 80 -8.65 22.35 -13.18
CA GLU A 80 -7.57 22.01 -12.24
C GLU A 80 -7.26 23.16 -11.26
N GLN A 81 -7.21 24.40 -11.75
CA GLN A 81 -6.99 25.57 -10.89
C GLN A 81 -8.16 25.82 -9.94
N VAL A 82 -9.40 25.61 -10.39
CA VAL A 82 -10.57 25.72 -9.51
C VAL A 82 -10.52 24.61 -8.46
N PHE A 83 -10.33 23.37 -8.88
CA PHE A 83 -10.27 22.23 -7.98
C PHE A 83 -9.18 22.43 -6.93
N LYS A 84 -7.99 22.93 -7.31
CA LYS A 84 -6.93 23.27 -6.37
C LYS A 84 -7.40 24.18 -5.23
N CYS A 85 -8.18 25.22 -5.54
CA CYS A 85 -8.68 26.17 -4.54
C CYS A 85 -9.73 25.59 -3.59
N PHE A 86 -10.49 24.58 -4.01
CA PHE A 86 -11.60 24.01 -3.24
C PHE A 86 -11.34 22.58 -2.75
N CYS A 87 -10.18 22.00 -3.08
CA CYS A 87 -9.91 20.59 -2.80
C CYS A 87 -9.87 20.25 -1.31
N GLU A 88 -9.66 21.24 -0.44
CA GLU A 88 -9.69 21.06 1.00
C GLU A 88 -11.09 20.67 1.51
N ASP A 89 -12.14 21.21 0.90
CA ASP A 89 -13.53 21.03 1.32
C ASP A 89 -14.23 19.87 0.59
N VAL A 90 -13.50 19.11 -0.23
CA VAL A 90 -14.08 17.99 -0.97
C VAL A 90 -14.65 16.96 0.02
N THR A 91 -15.95 16.71 -0.11
CA THR A 91 -16.74 15.74 0.63
C THR A 91 -16.29 14.31 0.36
N ASP A 92 -16.73 13.35 1.18
CA ASP A 92 -16.46 11.94 0.90
C ASP A 92 -17.17 11.50 -0.38
N ASP A 93 -18.41 11.95 -0.62
CA ASP A 93 -19.18 11.60 -1.81
C ASP A 93 -18.55 12.11 -3.10
N GLY A 94 -18.17 13.38 -3.17
CA GLY A 94 -17.41 13.93 -4.29
C GLY A 94 -16.14 13.13 -4.58
N LEU A 95 -15.39 12.75 -3.54
CA LEU A 95 -14.23 11.89 -3.69
C LEU A 95 -14.59 10.48 -4.21
N HIS A 96 -15.63 9.85 -3.67
CA HIS A 96 -16.10 8.54 -4.12
C HIS A 96 -16.50 8.56 -5.60
N ARG A 97 -17.18 9.61 -6.06
CA ARG A 97 -17.54 9.78 -7.48
C ARG A 97 -16.32 9.84 -8.38
N MET A 98 -15.28 10.57 -7.98
CA MET A 98 -13.99 10.60 -8.70
C MET A 98 -13.33 9.20 -8.75
N LEU A 99 -13.29 8.49 -7.61
CA LEU A 99 -12.72 7.15 -7.52
C LEU A 99 -13.51 6.11 -8.33
N ARG A 100 -14.83 6.27 -8.42
CA ARG A 100 -15.73 5.42 -9.24
C ARG A 100 -15.37 5.52 -10.73
N VAL A 101 -15.03 6.71 -11.23
CA VAL A 101 -14.54 6.87 -12.61
C VAL A 101 -13.27 6.02 -12.85
N ILE A 102 -12.35 6.00 -11.89
CA ILE A 102 -11.10 5.23 -12.00
C ILE A 102 -11.38 3.73 -12.01
N LYS A 103 -12.28 3.26 -11.12
CA LYS A 103 -12.68 1.85 -10.99
C LYS A 103 -13.50 1.33 -12.17
N LYS A 104 -14.19 2.17 -12.95
CA LYS A 104 -15.03 1.72 -14.09
C LYS A 104 -14.21 0.87 -15.06
N ASP A 105 -14.60 -0.38 -15.26
CA ASP A 105 -13.88 -1.27 -16.17
C ASP A 105 -14.05 -0.84 -17.63
N LEU A 106 -12.98 -1.05 -18.40
CA LEU A 106 -13.04 -1.07 -19.86
C LEU A 106 -13.64 -2.42 -20.27
N LYS A 107 -14.92 -2.68 -19.98
CA LYS A 107 -15.54 -3.94 -20.45
C LYS A 107 -15.41 -3.99 -21.98
N PRO A 108 -14.86 -5.08 -22.55
CA PRO A 108 -14.89 -5.25 -23.98
C PRO A 108 -16.35 -5.22 -24.43
N ALA A 109 -16.62 -4.56 -25.56
CA ALA A 109 -17.93 -4.64 -26.20
C ALA A 109 -18.29 -6.13 -26.29
N ARG A 110 -19.36 -6.55 -25.60
CA ARG A 110 -19.92 -7.91 -25.70
C ARG A 110 -19.97 -8.26 -27.19
N HIS A 111 -19.16 -9.22 -27.61
CA HIS A 111 -19.45 -9.96 -28.82
C HIS A 111 -20.83 -10.58 -28.59
N GLN A 112 -21.80 -10.18 -29.40
CA GLN A 112 -23.01 -10.96 -29.58
C GLN A 112 -22.60 -12.36 -30.04
N GLU A 113 -23.06 -13.34 -29.29
CA GLU A 113 -23.37 -14.72 -29.69
C GLU A 113 -22.33 -15.47 -30.54
N THR A 114 -21.66 -16.42 -29.89
CA THR A 114 -21.75 -17.82 -30.32
C THR A 114 -21.55 -18.73 -29.11
N ASP A 115 -22.52 -19.62 -28.89
CA ASP A 115 -22.48 -20.73 -27.94
C ASP A 115 -21.20 -21.56 -28.10
N SER A 116 -20.49 -21.72 -26.99
CA SER A 116 -19.77 -22.94 -26.72
C SER A 116 -19.73 -23.11 -25.20
N GLU A 117 -20.62 -23.96 -24.71
CA GLU A 117 -20.51 -24.57 -23.39
C GLU A 117 -19.17 -25.28 -23.27
N ASN A 118 -18.46 -25.04 -22.18
CA ASN A 118 -17.63 -26.05 -21.52
C ASN A 118 -17.45 -25.63 -20.06
N GLU A 119 -18.15 -26.35 -19.20
CA GLU A 119 -17.90 -26.50 -17.78
C GLU A 119 -16.55 -27.21 -17.55
N ASP A 120 -15.99 -26.98 -16.36
CA ASP A 120 -14.92 -27.71 -15.66
C ASP A 120 -13.49 -27.71 -16.25
N ASP A 121 -12.53 -27.16 -15.50
CA ASP A 121 -11.85 -27.97 -14.47
C ASP A 121 -10.95 -27.07 -13.61
N ASP A 122 -11.26 -27.01 -12.32
CA ASP A 122 -10.35 -26.59 -11.26
C ASP A 122 -9.28 -27.70 -11.15
N ASP A 123 -8.06 -27.46 -11.65
CA ASP A 123 -6.94 -28.26 -11.19
C ASP A 123 -5.63 -27.49 -11.09
N ASP A 124 -5.08 -27.63 -9.89
CA ASP A 124 -3.83 -27.09 -9.39
C ASP A 124 -2.67 -27.40 -10.35
N ASP A 125 -1.88 -26.38 -10.66
CA ASP A 125 -0.55 -26.63 -11.23
C ASP A 125 0.40 -25.50 -10.86
N VAL A 126 1.06 -25.78 -9.75
CA VAL A 126 2.25 -25.08 -9.27
C VAL A 126 3.42 -25.60 -10.11
N LEU A 127 3.86 -24.81 -11.09
CA LEU A 127 5.13 -25.11 -11.76
C LEU A 127 6.31 -24.74 -10.82
N ASP A 128 6.89 -25.76 -10.20
CA ASP A 128 8.22 -25.72 -9.57
C ASP A 128 9.26 -25.49 -10.69
N ILE A 129 9.73 -24.25 -10.82
CA ILE A 129 10.89 -23.94 -11.66
C ILE A 129 12.09 -23.95 -10.73
N GLU A 130 12.90 -25.00 -10.88
CA GLU A 130 14.24 -25.08 -10.33
C GLU A 130 15.05 -23.83 -10.73
N GLU A 131 15.58 -23.15 -9.72
CA GLU A 131 16.53 -22.05 -9.87
C GLU A 131 17.86 -22.59 -10.42
N ALA A 132 18.32 -21.97 -11.50
CA ALA A 132 19.73 -21.89 -11.85
C ALA A 132 20.23 -20.50 -11.42
N GLU A 133 21.36 -20.50 -10.73
CA GLU A 133 21.91 -19.42 -9.90
C GLU A 133 22.39 -18.16 -10.64
N GLU A 134 22.45 -17.08 -9.84
CA GLU A 134 23.34 -15.90 -9.88
C GLU A 134 23.29 -14.90 -11.05
N SER A 135 23.04 -13.62 -10.68
CA SER A 135 24.03 -12.55 -10.86
C SER A 135 23.70 -11.38 -9.94
N ASP A 136 24.69 -11.02 -9.12
CA ASP A 136 24.83 -9.77 -8.37
C ASP A 136 24.86 -8.55 -9.33
N GLU A 137 24.42 -7.39 -8.83
CA GLU A 137 25.12 -6.09 -8.94
C GLU A 137 24.25 -4.91 -8.42
N ALA A 138 24.72 -4.36 -7.28
CA ALA A 138 24.81 -2.97 -6.87
C ALA A 138 23.57 -2.04 -6.88
N GLU A 139 23.02 -1.80 -5.69
CA GLU A 139 22.24 -0.61 -5.34
C GLU A 139 23.19 0.56 -4.98
N MET A 140 22.95 1.72 -5.60
CA MET A 140 23.58 3.01 -5.28
C MET A 140 22.61 3.88 -4.48
N ASP A 141 23.23 4.71 -3.63
CA ASP A 141 22.80 6.05 -3.20
C ASP A 141 22.11 6.16 -1.83
N GLU A 142 22.94 6.41 -0.82
CA GLU A 142 22.60 7.18 0.37
C GLU A 142 22.88 8.66 0.09
N THR A 143 21.86 9.52 0.19
CA THR A 143 22.08 10.95 0.36
C THR A 143 21.14 11.52 1.45
N ALA A 144 21.81 11.99 2.50
CA ALA A 144 21.58 13.22 3.28
C ALA A 144 20.63 13.27 4.51
N GLU A 145 21.31 13.54 5.65
CA GLU A 145 21.16 14.71 6.56
C GLU A 145 19.75 14.98 7.14
N ARG A 146 19.48 14.74 8.44
CA ARG A 146 19.96 15.41 9.67
C ARG A 146 19.33 16.81 9.93
N TYR A 147 19.05 17.02 11.23
CA TYR A 147 18.75 18.26 11.98
C TYR A 147 17.26 18.65 12.10
N GLU A 148 16.75 19.17 13.22
CA GLU A 148 17.00 19.10 14.68
C GLU A 148 16.00 20.10 15.31
N HIS A 149 15.58 19.86 16.57
CA HIS A 149 14.99 20.84 17.51
C HIS A 149 13.58 21.38 17.20
N ALA A 150 12.69 21.75 18.14
CA ALA A 150 12.62 21.88 19.60
C ALA A 150 11.10 22.05 19.89
N ASP A 151 10.46 21.34 20.81
CA ASP A 151 10.35 21.62 22.25
C ASP A 151 8.95 22.14 22.66
N ASP A 152 8.59 21.70 23.85
CA ASP A 152 7.67 22.23 24.86
C ASP A 152 6.17 21.85 24.91
N SER A 153 5.87 21.03 25.94
CA SER A 153 4.86 21.13 27.01
C SER A 153 3.41 21.56 26.69
N GLU A 154 2.34 21.09 27.35
CA GLU A 154 2.16 20.66 28.75
C GLU A 154 0.82 19.90 28.92
N THR A 155 0.81 18.89 29.79
CA THR A 155 -0.20 18.34 30.74
C THR A 155 -1.70 18.78 30.67
N VAL A 156 -2.74 17.94 30.88
CA VAL A 156 -3.25 17.37 32.16
C VAL A 156 -4.56 16.55 31.90
N VAL A 157 -4.63 15.32 32.44
CA VAL A 157 -5.72 14.62 33.21
C VAL A 157 -7.18 14.63 32.65
N GLY A 158 -7.99 13.56 32.62
CA GLY A 158 -7.97 12.19 33.13
C GLY A 158 -9.42 11.65 33.29
N VAL A 159 -9.56 10.32 33.43
CA VAL A 159 -10.69 9.55 34.05
C VAL A 159 -11.83 9.10 33.08
N GLU A 160 -11.89 7.82 32.65
CA GLU A 160 -12.57 6.63 33.28
C GLU A 160 -14.09 6.59 32.95
N GLY A 161 -14.75 5.56 32.44
CA GLY A 161 -14.48 4.18 32.06
C GLY A 161 -15.80 3.56 31.50
N VAL A 162 -15.83 2.23 31.39
CA VAL A 162 -16.95 1.30 31.16
C VAL A 162 -16.94 0.55 29.82
N SER A 163 -16.66 -0.75 30.01
CA SER A 163 -16.74 -1.94 29.18
C SER A 163 -18.09 -2.15 28.48
N SER A 164 -18.07 -2.67 27.24
CA SER A 164 -18.88 -3.86 26.89
C SER A 164 -18.49 -4.43 25.52
N GLU A 165 -18.06 -5.69 25.55
CA GLU A 165 -18.37 -6.79 24.65
C GLU A 165 -18.37 -6.61 23.11
N LEU A 166 -17.43 -7.35 22.52
CA LEU A 166 -17.26 -7.65 21.10
C LEU A 166 -18.50 -8.29 20.46
N PRO A 167 -18.81 -7.91 19.20
CA PRO A 167 -19.30 -8.88 18.23
C PRO A 167 -18.34 -8.98 17.03
N VAL A 168 -18.04 -10.23 16.71
CA VAL A 168 -17.52 -10.72 15.43
C VAL A 168 -18.30 -10.11 14.24
N ALA A 169 -17.60 -9.39 13.35
CA ALA A 169 -18.05 -9.02 12.01
C ALA A 169 -17.06 -9.66 11.02
N SER A 170 -17.40 -10.67 10.22
CA SER A 170 -18.44 -10.71 9.17
C SER A 170 -18.34 -9.51 8.25
N ASP A 171 -17.55 -9.68 7.19
CA ASP A 171 -17.74 -9.10 5.84
C ASP A 171 -18.53 -7.78 5.80
N ASP A 172 -17.82 -6.67 6.06
CA ASP A 172 -18.34 -5.32 5.89
C ASP A 172 -17.59 -4.67 4.71
N ASP A 173 -17.91 -5.16 3.50
CA ASP A 173 -18.07 -4.25 2.38
C ASP A 173 -19.20 -3.30 2.80
N SER A 174 -18.85 -2.21 3.48
CA SER A 174 -19.78 -1.10 3.71
C SER A 174 -20.09 -0.47 2.36
N ASP A 175 -20.94 -1.15 1.61
CA ASP A 175 -21.87 -0.56 0.66
C ASP A 175 -22.88 0.21 1.53
N GLU A 176 -22.39 1.27 2.19
CA GLU A 176 -23.24 2.32 2.74
C GLU A 176 -24.13 2.76 1.60
N GLY A 177 -25.40 2.38 1.69
CA GLY A 177 -26.39 2.57 0.64
C GLY A 177 -26.44 4.03 0.19
N LEU A 178 -25.77 4.32 -0.92
CA LEU A 178 -25.77 5.62 -1.57
C LEU A 178 -26.56 5.53 -2.89
N ASP A 179 -27.74 6.15 -2.80
CA ASP A 179 -28.61 6.74 -3.81
C ASP A 179 -28.35 6.35 -5.27
N ASP A 180 -29.35 5.65 -5.85
CA ASP A 180 -29.45 5.34 -7.28
C ASP A 180 -29.16 6.57 -8.16
N ASP A 181 -29.47 7.79 -7.70
CA ASP A 181 -29.21 9.04 -8.44
C ASP A 181 -27.72 9.27 -8.77
N ALA A 182 -26.81 9.00 -7.84
CA ALA A 182 -25.37 9.18 -8.07
C ALA A 182 -24.82 8.17 -9.11
N MET A 183 -25.42 6.97 -9.16
CA MET A 183 -25.12 5.97 -10.18
C MET A 183 -25.64 6.41 -11.56
N PHE A 184 -26.88 6.89 -11.63
CA PHE A 184 -27.47 7.43 -12.86
C PHE A 184 -26.69 8.63 -13.41
N ARG A 185 -26.21 9.54 -12.56
CA ARG A 185 -25.42 10.71 -12.97
C ARG A 185 -24.08 10.33 -13.60
N LEU A 186 -23.33 9.41 -12.96
CA LEU A 186 -22.08 8.92 -13.52
C LEU A 186 -22.29 8.20 -14.87
N ASP A 187 -23.29 7.32 -14.95
CA ASP A 187 -23.62 6.64 -16.20
C ASP A 187 -24.15 7.63 -17.26
N THR A 188 -24.80 8.72 -16.85
CA THR A 188 -25.17 9.83 -17.74
C THR A 188 -23.93 10.53 -18.30
N HIS A 189 -22.90 10.81 -17.48
CA HIS A 189 -21.64 11.38 -17.98
C HIS A 189 -20.91 10.43 -18.94
N LEU A 190 -20.92 9.13 -18.64
CA LEU A 190 -20.36 8.11 -19.54
C LEU A 190 -21.17 7.99 -20.84
N ALA A 191 -22.50 8.00 -20.78
CA ALA A 191 -23.37 7.97 -21.95
C ALA A 191 -23.21 9.23 -22.82
N LYS A 192 -23.13 10.43 -22.21
CA LYS A 192 -22.82 11.68 -22.90
C LYS A 192 -21.47 11.60 -23.62
N MET A 193 -20.45 10.99 -22.99
CA MET A 193 -19.14 10.74 -23.61
C MET A 193 -19.26 9.84 -24.85
N TYR A 194 -19.98 8.72 -24.75
CA TYR A 194 -20.16 7.78 -25.87
C TYR A 194 -21.01 8.34 -27.02
N ASN A 195 -22.00 9.19 -26.72
CA ASN A 195 -22.92 9.73 -27.71
C ASN A 195 -22.37 10.95 -28.47
N ALA A 196 -21.60 11.83 -27.81
CA ALA A 196 -21.12 13.10 -28.39
C ALA A 196 -20.19 12.95 -29.62
N LYS A 197 -19.68 11.73 -29.89
CA LYS A 197 -18.78 11.47 -31.03
C LYS A 197 -19.26 10.42 -32.02
N LYS A 198 -20.47 9.86 -31.86
CA LYS A 198 -21.08 9.03 -32.92
C LYS A 198 -21.25 9.82 -34.23
N ASN A 199 -21.28 11.16 -34.15
CA ASN A 199 -21.43 12.08 -35.26
C ASN A 199 -20.09 12.62 -35.82
N GLN A 200 -18.92 12.21 -35.28
CA GLN A 200 -17.61 12.54 -35.82
C GLN A 200 -16.97 11.28 -36.42
N ALA A 201 -16.85 11.26 -37.75
CA ALA A 201 -16.12 10.21 -38.46
C ALA A 201 -14.61 10.30 -38.12
N GLY A 202 -14.20 9.65 -37.03
CA GLY A 202 -12.82 9.62 -36.54
C GLY A 202 -12.66 8.63 -35.38
N SER A 203 -11.69 7.74 -35.49
CA SER A 203 -11.60 6.43 -34.82
C SER A 203 -11.19 6.43 -33.34
N GLU A 204 -11.81 7.25 -32.48
CA GLU A 204 -11.62 7.10 -31.03
C GLU A 204 -12.62 6.07 -30.48
N THR A 205 -12.11 4.87 -30.20
CA THR A 205 -12.91 3.85 -29.51
C THR A 205 -13.38 4.39 -28.15
N ALA A 206 -14.59 3.98 -27.75
CA ALA A 206 -15.15 4.17 -26.40
C ALA A 206 -14.10 3.98 -25.27
N HIS A 207 -13.18 3.04 -25.46
CA HIS A 207 -12.13 2.72 -24.50
C HIS A 207 -11.04 3.81 -24.41
N SER A 208 -10.63 4.39 -25.54
CA SER A 208 -9.65 5.49 -25.56
C SER A 208 -10.19 6.73 -24.84
N GLN A 209 -11.48 7.02 -25.00
CA GLN A 209 -12.14 8.15 -24.34
C GLN A 209 -12.26 7.94 -22.84
N LEU A 210 -12.68 6.75 -22.40
CA LEU A 210 -12.72 6.41 -20.98
C LEU A 210 -11.33 6.50 -20.35
N ALA A 211 -10.30 6.03 -21.05
CA ALA A 211 -8.93 6.13 -20.54
C ALA A 211 -8.47 7.59 -20.42
N LEU A 212 -8.81 8.45 -21.39
CA LEU A 212 -8.53 9.88 -21.31
C LEU A 212 -9.28 10.55 -20.17
N PHE A 213 -10.54 10.18 -19.93
CA PHE A 213 -11.31 10.66 -18.80
C PHE A 213 -10.68 10.27 -17.47
N LYS A 214 -10.28 8.99 -17.31
CA LYS A 214 -9.55 8.52 -16.13
C LYS A 214 -8.25 9.29 -15.91
N LEU A 215 -7.46 9.53 -16.96
CA LEU A 215 -6.22 10.33 -16.85
C LEU A 215 -6.47 11.76 -16.35
N ARG A 216 -7.59 12.37 -16.76
CA ARG A 216 -7.99 13.71 -16.32
C ARG A 216 -8.47 13.72 -14.87
N VAL A 217 -9.24 12.71 -14.45
CA VAL A 217 -9.62 12.55 -13.04
C VAL A 217 -8.41 12.27 -12.16
N LEU A 218 -7.43 11.50 -12.64
CA LEU A 218 -6.16 11.29 -11.94
C LEU A 218 -5.38 12.59 -11.71
N SER A 219 -5.48 13.58 -12.62
CA SER A 219 -4.89 14.91 -12.38
C SER A 219 -5.54 15.61 -11.19
N LEU A 220 -6.87 15.55 -11.05
CA LEU A 220 -7.56 16.11 -9.90
C LEU A 220 -7.22 15.38 -8.61
N LEU A 221 -7.17 14.05 -8.62
CA LEU A 221 -6.73 13.26 -7.45
C LEU A 221 -5.27 13.57 -7.07
N GLU A 222 -4.39 13.80 -8.04
CA GLU A 222 -3.00 14.23 -7.77
C GLU A 222 -2.94 15.61 -7.11
N ILE A 223 -3.79 16.56 -7.53
CA ILE A 223 -3.92 17.86 -6.88
C ILE A 223 -4.39 17.67 -5.43
N TYR A 224 -5.45 16.89 -5.22
CA TYR A 224 -5.97 16.61 -3.88
C TYR A 224 -4.88 16.05 -2.95
N LEU A 225 -4.14 15.04 -3.42
CA LEU A 225 -3.05 14.42 -2.66
C LEU A 225 -1.90 15.40 -2.35
N HIS A 226 -1.66 16.37 -3.23
CA HIS A 226 -0.61 17.36 -3.04
C HIS A 226 -0.98 18.42 -2.00
N GLU A 227 -2.22 18.91 -2.03
CA GLU A 227 -2.69 19.95 -1.10
C GLU A 227 -3.12 19.36 0.25
N ASN A 228 -3.54 18.08 0.29
CA ASN A 228 -4.10 17.45 1.49
C ASN A 228 -3.36 16.15 1.93
N PRO A 229 -2.03 16.15 2.08
CA PRO A 229 -1.26 14.92 2.36
C PRO A 229 -1.54 14.31 3.74
N GLU A 230 -2.03 15.10 4.70
CA GLU A 230 -2.32 14.64 6.07
C GLU A 230 -3.75 14.13 6.27
N LYS A 231 -4.65 14.34 5.31
CA LYS A 231 -6.07 13.98 5.49
C LYS A 231 -6.29 12.46 5.44
N PRO A 232 -7.15 11.87 6.30
CA PRO A 232 -7.45 10.43 6.27
C PRO A 232 -7.94 9.90 4.91
N LYS A 233 -8.61 10.77 4.14
CA LYS A 233 -9.09 10.49 2.77
C LYS A 233 -7.97 10.02 1.82
N VAL A 234 -6.70 10.34 2.09
CA VAL A 234 -5.55 9.81 1.35
C VAL A 234 -5.49 8.28 1.38
N VAL A 235 -5.89 7.64 2.49
CA VAL A 235 -5.96 6.16 2.60
C VAL A 235 -7.03 5.58 1.68
N LYS A 236 -8.19 6.25 1.56
CA LYS A 236 -9.25 5.86 0.63
C LYS A 236 -8.79 5.95 -0.84
N ILE A 237 -8.08 7.04 -1.17
CA ILE A 237 -7.47 7.23 -2.51
C ILE A 237 -6.43 6.15 -2.78
N PHE A 238 -5.49 5.94 -1.85
CA PHE A 238 -4.48 4.89 -1.94
C PHE A 238 -5.12 3.52 -2.22
N SER A 239 -6.13 3.13 -1.43
CA SER A 239 -6.78 1.83 -1.54
C SER A 239 -7.42 1.63 -2.91
N SER A 240 -8.12 2.65 -3.41
CA SER A 240 -8.75 2.63 -4.72
C SER A 240 -7.74 2.60 -5.87
N LEU A 241 -6.68 3.40 -5.80
CA LEU A 241 -5.62 3.42 -6.81
C LEU A 241 -4.80 2.11 -6.82
N ALA A 242 -4.49 1.55 -5.66
CA ALA A 242 -3.82 0.27 -5.55
C ALA A 242 -4.68 -0.86 -6.14
N HIS A 243 -5.99 -0.89 -5.84
CA HIS A 243 -6.92 -1.85 -6.44
C HIS A 243 -6.97 -1.68 -7.97
N ALA A 244 -7.13 -0.46 -8.46
CA ALA A 244 -7.13 -0.12 -9.88
C ALA A 244 -5.84 -0.58 -10.58
N PHE A 245 -4.69 -0.42 -9.95
CA PHE A 245 -3.40 -0.83 -10.49
C PHE A 245 -3.23 -2.35 -10.58
N VAL A 246 -3.66 -3.06 -9.54
CA VAL A 246 -3.57 -4.53 -9.47
C VAL A 246 -4.55 -5.19 -10.42
N ASN A 247 -5.77 -4.64 -10.56
CA ASN A 247 -6.79 -5.19 -11.46
C ASN A 247 -6.35 -5.09 -12.94
N PRO A 248 -6.26 -6.22 -13.68
CA PRO A 248 -5.91 -6.23 -15.09
C PRO A 248 -6.84 -5.40 -15.97
N HIS A 249 -8.14 -5.39 -15.68
CA HIS A 249 -9.18 -4.78 -16.51
C HIS A 249 -9.19 -3.26 -16.46
N THR A 250 -8.72 -2.67 -15.36
CA THR A 250 -8.68 -1.20 -15.22
C THR A 250 -7.72 -0.54 -16.20
N THR A 251 -6.62 -1.23 -16.53
CA THR A 251 -5.51 -0.75 -17.38
C THR A 251 -5.41 -1.50 -18.70
N GLU A 252 -6.39 -2.35 -19.00
CA GLU A 252 -6.38 -3.22 -20.18
C GLU A 252 -6.31 -2.38 -21.47
N GLY A 253 -5.21 -2.53 -22.21
CA GLY A 253 -4.95 -1.78 -23.45
C GLY A 253 -4.41 -0.35 -23.28
N ASN A 254 -4.21 0.14 -22.04
CA ASN A 254 -3.62 1.46 -21.80
C ASN A 254 -2.50 1.44 -20.75
N GLU A 255 -1.27 1.19 -21.22
CA GLU A 255 -0.06 1.22 -20.37
C GLU A 255 0.17 2.59 -19.73
N GLN A 256 -0.19 3.69 -20.41
CA GLN A 256 -0.03 5.05 -19.88
C GLN A 256 -0.86 5.26 -18.61
N LEU A 257 -2.08 4.71 -18.56
CA LEU A 257 -2.94 4.78 -17.38
C LEU A 257 -2.30 4.05 -16.19
N GLY A 258 -1.76 2.85 -16.42
CA GLY A 258 -1.04 2.09 -15.39
C GLY A 258 0.19 2.84 -14.87
N GLN A 259 1.00 3.41 -15.77
CA GLN A 259 2.17 4.21 -15.40
C GLN A 259 1.78 5.49 -14.65
N ARG A 260 0.66 6.12 -15.01
CA ARG A 260 0.15 7.31 -14.32
C ARG A 260 -0.28 7.00 -12.90
N ILE A 261 -1.06 5.92 -12.71
CA ILE A 261 -1.49 5.47 -11.36
C ILE A 261 -0.26 5.13 -10.52
N TRP A 262 0.68 4.37 -11.07
CA TRP A 262 1.92 4.03 -10.37
C TRP A 262 2.74 5.27 -9.99
N GLY A 263 2.88 6.22 -10.91
CA GLY A 263 3.58 7.48 -10.65
C GLY A 263 2.97 8.29 -9.52
N ILE A 264 1.64 8.32 -9.41
CA ILE A 264 0.93 8.97 -8.30
C ILE A 264 1.18 8.23 -6.98
N LEU A 265 1.00 6.91 -6.96
CA LEU A 265 1.27 6.08 -5.77
C LEU A 265 2.70 6.29 -5.24
N GLN A 266 3.70 6.26 -6.14
CA GLN A 266 5.09 6.46 -5.76
C GLN A 266 5.38 7.88 -5.27
N LYS A 267 5.02 8.90 -6.07
CA LYS A 267 5.52 10.27 -5.84
C LYS A 267 4.68 11.05 -4.84
N LYS A 268 3.37 10.78 -4.77
CA LYS A 268 2.41 11.58 -4.00
C LYS A 268 1.92 10.89 -2.73
N ILE A 269 2.13 9.58 -2.60
CA ILE A 269 1.75 8.82 -1.40
C ILE A 269 2.99 8.28 -0.70
N PHE A 270 3.78 7.41 -1.35
CA PHE A 270 4.90 6.76 -0.67
C PHE A 270 6.10 7.67 -0.39
N LYS A 271 6.38 8.62 -1.29
CA LYS A 271 7.48 9.60 -1.15
C LYS A 271 7.03 10.96 -0.62
N ALA A 272 5.78 11.10 -0.20
CA ALA A 272 5.30 12.33 0.40
C ALA A 272 6.01 12.57 1.75
N LYS A 273 6.34 13.84 2.01
CA LYS A 273 6.92 14.26 3.28
C LYS A 273 5.90 14.05 4.40
N ASP A 274 4.72 14.61 4.17
CA ASP A 274 3.57 14.54 5.07
C ASP A 274 2.69 13.33 4.69
N HIS A 275 2.04 12.75 5.68
CA HIS A 275 1.22 11.55 5.52
C HIS A 275 0.13 11.55 6.60
N PRO A 276 -0.97 10.80 6.38
CA PRO A 276 -2.03 10.73 7.37
C PRO A 276 -1.50 10.26 8.72
N LYS A 277 -1.80 11.02 9.77
CA LYS A 277 -1.44 10.63 11.14
C LYS A 277 -2.22 9.38 11.50
N GLY A 278 -1.50 8.36 11.95
CA GLY A 278 -2.08 7.06 12.30
C GLY A 278 -3.19 7.15 13.34
N GLU A 279 -3.17 8.14 14.23
CA GLU A 279 -4.17 8.37 15.28
C GLU A 279 -5.57 8.66 14.74
N VAL A 280 -5.68 9.21 13.54
CA VAL A 280 -6.97 9.57 12.90
C VAL A 280 -7.53 8.40 12.08
N ILE A 281 -6.75 7.33 11.89
CA ILE A 281 -7.15 6.17 11.09
C ILE A 281 -7.40 4.98 12.01
N GLU A 282 -8.60 4.40 11.88
CA GLU A 282 -8.99 3.22 12.62
C GLU A 282 -8.04 2.04 12.34
N PHE A 283 -7.64 1.34 13.41
CA PHE A 283 -6.72 0.21 13.29
C PHE A 283 -7.24 -0.92 12.37
N PRO A 284 -8.52 -1.32 12.41
CA PRO A 284 -9.05 -2.34 11.49
C PRO A 284 -8.80 -2.03 10.01
N VAL A 285 -8.87 -0.76 9.62
CA VAL A 285 -8.57 -0.31 8.25
C VAL A 285 -7.09 -0.52 7.94
N LEU A 286 -6.19 -0.13 8.85
CA LEU A 286 -4.74 -0.32 8.65
C LEU A 286 -4.36 -1.81 8.63
N LYS A 287 -4.98 -2.60 9.50
CA LYS A 287 -4.80 -4.04 9.63
C LYS A 287 -5.18 -4.77 8.34
N SER A 288 -6.39 -4.56 7.84
CA SER A 288 -6.87 -5.18 6.59
C SER A 288 -6.01 -4.78 5.38
N LEU A 289 -5.55 -3.53 5.33
CA LEU A 289 -4.63 -3.07 4.30
C LEU A 289 -3.26 -3.75 4.41
N LEU A 290 -2.73 -3.94 5.62
CA LEU A 290 -1.47 -4.64 5.83
C LEU A 290 -1.55 -6.10 5.37
N GLU A 291 -2.59 -6.82 5.80
CA GLU A 291 -2.82 -8.22 5.41
C GLU A 291 -2.92 -8.38 3.89
N ARG A 292 -3.73 -7.54 3.24
CA ARG A 292 -3.92 -7.56 1.79
C ARG A 292 -2.62 -7.32 1.02
N ASN A 293 -1.79 -6.39 1.49
CA ASN A 293 -0.51 -6.10 0.85
C ASN A 293 0.53 -7.21 1.07
N LEU A 294 0.56 -7.84 2.24
CA LEU A 294 1.43 -8.99 2.49
C LEU A 294 1.03 -10.21 1.64
N VAL A 295 -0.27 -10.46 1.49
CA VAL A 295 -0.79 -11.48 0.54
C VAL A 295 -0.34 -11.17 -0.88
N LEU A 296 -0.43 -9.90 -1.30
CA LEU A 296 -0.01 -9.47 -2.63
C LEU A 296 1.51 -9.63 -2.83
N ALA A 297 2.32 -9.37 -1.80
CA ALA A 297 3.77 -9.54 -1.83
C ALA A 297 4.20 -11.02 -1.92
N ALA A 298 3.42 -11.92 -1.31
CA ALA A 298 3.67 -13.36 -1.33
C ALA A 298 3.16 -14.06 -2.60
N LYS A 299 2.25 -13.43 -3.35
CA LYS A 299 1.54 -14.04 -4.49
C LYS A 299 2.52 -14.51 -5.58
N PRO A 300 2.46 -15.79 -6.00
CA PRO A 300 3.33 -16.29 -7.06
C PRO A 300 3.00 -15.68 -8.44
N PHE A 301 4.03 -15.54 -9.26
CA PHE A 301 3.85 -15.27 -10.69
C PHE A 301 3.27 -16.52 -11.38
N LYS A 302 1.96 -16.53 -11.62
CA LYS A 302 1.30 -17.59 -12.39
C LYS A 302 1.50 -17.35 -13.89
N LYS A 303 2.32 -18.18 -14.55
CA LYS A 303 2.32 -18.28 -16.02
C LYS A 303 1.05 -19.02 -16.43
N LYS A 304 0.14 -18.39 -17.19
CA LYS A 304 -1.05 -19.09 -17.73
C LYS A 304 -0.59 -20.31 -18.55
N LYS A 305 -1.11 -21.51 -18.29
CA LYS A 305 -0.75 -22.75 -19.02
C LYS A 305 -0.97 -22.65 -20.54
N SER A 306 -1.93 -21.84 -20.99
CA SER A 306 -2.16 -21.56 -22.42
C SER A 306 -1.10 -20.65 -23.08
N ALA A 307 -0.02 -20.31 -22.36
CA ALA A 307 1.04 -19.40 -22.80
C ALA A 307 2.07 -20.01 -23.77
N SER A 308 1.92 -21.27 -24.20
CA SER A 308 2.80 -21.85 -25.23
C SER A 308 2.78 -21.07 -26.56
N SER A 309 1.79 -20.18 -26.76
CA SER A 309 1.65 -19.29 -27.93
C SER A 309 1.86 -17.79 -27.65
N LEU A 310 2.18 -17.37 -26.42
CA LEU A 310 2.36 -15.94 -26.11
C LEU A 310 3.70 -15.42 -26.66
N SER A 311 3.66 -14.32 -27.42
CA SER A 311 4.88 -13.68 -27.92
C SER A 311 5.79 -13.25 -26.76
N LYS A 312 7.12 -13.33 -26.96
CA LYS A 312 8.13 -12.91 -25.97
C LYS A 312 7.84 -11.52 -25.38
N LYS A 313 7.25 -10.62 -26.18
CA LYS A 313 6.82 -9.27 -25.79
C LYS A 313 5.66 -9.26 -24.79
N LYS A 314 4.67 -10.16 -24.92
CA LYS A 314 3.56 -10.27 -23.96
C LYS A 314 4.02 -10.86 -22.64
N LEU A 315 4.94 -11.84 -22.68
CA LEU A 315 5.54 -12.40 -21.47
C LEU A 315 6.38 -11.38 -20.71
N SER A 316 7.20 -10.58 -21.41
CA SER A 316 7.98 -9.52 -20.76
C SER A 316 7.11 -8.42 -20.16
N ALA A 317 6.02 -8.02 -20.84
CA ALA A 317 5.05 -7.07 -20.31
C ALA A 317 4.36 -7.60 -19.03
N ALA A 318 3.95 -8.87 -19.02
CA ALA A 318 3.36 -9.51 -17.84
C ALA A 318 4.35 -9.60 -16.67
N LEU A 319 5.62 -9.92 -16.94
CA LEU A 319 6.67 -9.96 -15.93
C LEU A 319 6.96 -8.56 -15.36
N ASN A 320 7.02 -7.53 -16.20
CA ASN A 320 7.21 -6.15 -15.76
C ASN A 320 6.04 -5.68 -14.89
N ARG A 321 4.80 -5.98 -15.29
CA ARG A 321 3.61 -5.69 -14.48
C ARG A 321 3.68 -6.39 -13.12
N TYR A 322 4.06 -7.68 -13.10
CA TYR A 322 4.24 -8.42 -11.87
C TYR A 322 5.29 -7.77 -10.94
N LYS A 323 6.45 -7.37 -11.48
CA LYS A 323 7.49 -6.65 -10.72
C LYS A 323 6.95 -5.35 -10.12
N MET A 324 6.18 -4.58 -10.88
CA MET A 324 5.57 -3.34 -10.38
C MET A 324 4.54 -3.62 -9.29
N ILE A 325 3.72 -4.66 -9.41
CA ILE A 325 2.74 -5.07 -8.38
C ILE A 325 3.47 -5.50 -7.09
N ASN A 326 4.58 -6.24 -7.22
CA ASN A 326 5.37 -6.62 -6.04
C ASN A 326 6.00 -5.39 -5.38
N SER A 327 6.54 -4.45 -6.16
CA SER A 327 7.03 -3.16 -5.65
C SER A 327 5.92 -2.35 -4.96
N LEU A 328 4.71 -2.33 -5.53
CA LEU A 328 3.54 -1.71 -4.90
C LEU A 328 3.26 -2.32 -3.54
N ALA A 329 3.22 -3.65 -3.44
CA ALA A 329 2.94 -4.35 -2.19
C ALA A 329 3.98 -4.02 -1.11
N GLN A 330 5.26 -3.98 -1.46
CA GLN A 330 6.34 -3.65 -0.53
C GLN A 330 6.27 -2.19 -0.07
N SER A 331 6.19 -1.23 -1.00
CA SER A 331 6.09 0.20 -0.66
C SER A 331 4.83 0.51 0.15
N SER A 332 3.72 -0.14 -0.18
CA SER A 332 2.47 -0.03 0.58
C SER A 332 2.63 -0.57 2.00
N THR A 333 3.27 -1.72 2.17
CA THR A 333 3.53 -2.30 3.50
C THR A 333 4.36 -1.35 4.35
N PHE A 334 5.45 -0.80 3.81
CA PHE A 334 6.25 0.18 4.55
C PHE A 334 5.48 1.45 4.91
N TRP A 335 4.64 1.95 4.00
CA TRP A 335 3.81 3.13 4.24
C TRP A 335 2.73 2.87 5.29
N ILE A 336 2.06 1.72 5.25
CA ILE A 336 1.07 1.29 6.26
C ILE A 336 1.75 1.12 7.62
N LEU A 337 2.89 0.42 7.69
CA LEU A 337 3.69 0.31 8.92
C LEU A 337 4.26 1.64 9.40
N LYS A 338 4.35 2.66 8.54
CA LYS A 338 4.70 4.02 8.94
C LYS A 338 3.54 4.71 9.65
N MET A 339 2.32 4.50 9.18
CA MET A 339 1.10 5.01 9.82
C MET A 339 0.75 4.24 11.10
N ILE A 340 1.02 2.93 11.15
CA ILE A 340 0.95 2.16 12.38
C ILE A 340 2.14 2.57 13.26
N ASP A 341 1.97 3.64 14.03
CA ASP A 341 2.97 4.05 15.01
C ASP A 341 2.96 3.10 16.21
N LEU A 342 3.73 2.02 16.11
CA LEU A 342 3.87 0.98 17.14
C LEU A 342 4.34 1.51 18.50
N LYS A 343 4.71 2.80 18.63
CA LYS A 343 5.04 3.44 19.91
C LYS A 343 3.84 4.04 20.63
N LYS A 344 2.75 4.32 19.90
CA LYS A 344 1.56 5.02 20.40
C LYS A 344 0.29 4.16 20.40
N ARG A 345 0.36 2.96 19.82
CA ARG A 345 -0.74 2.00 19.79
C ARG A 345 -0.72 1.08 21.02
N PRO A 346 -1.88 0.57 21.46
CA PRO A 346 -1.95 -0.37 22.57
C PRO A 346 -1.23 -1.69 22.22
N GLU A 347 -0.76 -2.41 23.25
CA GLU A 347 -0.02 -3.66 23.07
C GLU A 347 -0.85 -4.71 22.31
N SER A 348 -2.18 -4.74 22.48
CA SER A 348 -3.08 -5.64 21.74
C SER A 348 -3.01 -5.44 20.22
N GLU A 349 -2.96 -4.19 19.74
CA GLU A 349 -2.82 -3.90 18.30
C GLU A 349 -1.43 -4.32 17.79
N LEU A 350 -0.38 -4.17 18.61
CA LEU A 350 0.97 -4.63 18.28
C LEU A 350 1.04 -6.17 18.21
N GLU A 351 0.34 -6.87 19.10
CA GLU A 351 0.20 -8.33 19.07
C GLU A 351 -0.53 -8.79 17.80
N GLU A 352 -1.60 -8.10 17.40
CA GLU A 352 -2.31 -8.41 16.15
C GLU A 352 -1.42 -8.23 14.91
N VAL A 353 -0.65 -7.13 14.83
CA VAL A 353 0.34 -6.94 13.76
C VAL A 353 1.36 -8.06 13.76
N SER A 354 1.86 -8.45 14.94
CA SER A 354 2.82 -9.54 15.08
C SER A 354 2.22 -10.88 14.66
N CYS A 355 0.94 -11.13 14.95
CA CYS A 355 0.21 -12.32 14.52
C CYS A 355 0.14 -12.40 12.99
N ILE A 356 -0.19 -11.30 12.32
CA ILE A 356 -0.21 -11.23 10.85
C ILE A 356 1.16 -11.60 10.27
N PHE A 357 2.25 -11.03 10.80
CA PHE A 357 3.59 -11.37 10.33
C PHE A 357 3.97 -12.82 10.62
N ARG A 358 3.58 -13.36 11.78
CA ARG A 358 3.81 -14.77 12.12
C ARG A 358 3.20 -15.71 11.09
N GLU A 359 1.93 -15.52 10.74
CA GLU A 359 1.23 -16.34 9.75
C GLU A 359 1.90 -16.26 8.37
N LYS A 360 2.28 -15.05 7.94
CA LYS A 360 2.94 -14.87 6.63
C LYS A 360 4.36 -15.43 6.61
N LEU A 361 5.08 -15.38 7.73
CA LEU A 361 6.40 -15.99 7.86
C LEU A 361 6.31 -17.52 7.89
N GLU A 362 5.30 -18.08 8.55
CA GLU A 362 5.06 -19.52 8.53
C GLU A 362 4.85 -20.01 7.10
N GLY A 363 3.93 -19.38 6.36
CA GLY A 363 3.72 -19.68 4.94
C GLY A 363 4.96 -19.44 4.07
N TYR A 364 5.79 -18.46 4.41
CA TYR A 364 7.05 -18.20 3.72
C TYR A 364 8.09 -19.31 3.90
N LEU A 365 8.27 -19.77 5.15
CA LEU A 365 9.28 -20.76 5.52
C LEU A 365 8.88 -22.18 5.10
N ASP A 366 7.58 -22.50 5.13
CA ASP A 366 7.09 -23.84 4.83
C ASP A 366 6.79 -24.05 3.32
N SER A 367 6.70 -22.98 2.51
CA SER A 367 6.37 -23.06 1.08
C SER A 367 7.50 -22.63 0.14
N LYS A 368 7.68 -23.41 -0.93
CA LYS A 368 8.48 -23.01 -2.11
C LYS A 368 7.75 -22.05 -3.05
N SER A 369 6.42 -21.99 -2.99
CA SER A 369 5.60 -21.26 -3.98
C SER A 369 5.49 -19.76 -3.70
N THR A 370 5.71 -19.34 -2.45
CA THR A 370 5.73 -17.92 -2.08
C THR A 370 6.89 -17.19 -2.73
N ARG A 371 6.58 -16.06 -3.36
CA ARG A 371 7.54 -15.17 -4.03
C ARG A 371 7.89 -13.93 -3.20
N MET A 372 7.59 -13.96 -1.90
CA MET A 372 8.04 -12.93 -0.96
C MET A 372 9.57 -12.93 -0.90
N LYS A 373 10.19 -11.74 -0.93
CA LYS A 373 11.66 -11.60 -0.92
C LYS A 373 12.19 -11.56 0.51
N CYS A 374 13.30 -12.26 0.79
CA CYS A 374 13.99 -12.19 2.09
C CYS A 374 14.38 -10.74 2.44
N GLU A 375 14.98 -9.99 1.50
CA GLU A 375 15.37 -8.58 1.70
C GLU A 375 14.21 -7.67 2.11
N PHE A 376 13.00 -7.96 1.64
CA PHE A 376 11.81 -7.20 2.04
C PHE A 376 11.50 -7.42 3.53
N LEU A 377 11.56 -8.66 4.01
CA LEU A 377 11.35 -8.99 5.43
C LEU A 377 12.49 -8.45 6.31
N LYS A 378 13.74 -8.56 5.86
CA LYS A 378 14.92 -8.00 6.55
C LYS A 378 14.74 -6.49 6.77
N GLU A 379 14.34 -5.77 5.73
CA GLU A 379 14.14 -4.32 5.81
C GLU A 379 12.97 -3.95 6.74
N ILE A 380 11.92 -4.77 6.85
CA ILE A 380 10.86 -4.59 7.84
C ILE A 380 11.42 -4.69 9.26
N PHE A 381 12.17 -5.74 9.58
CA PHE A 381 12.73 -5.92 10.92
C PHE A 381 13.78 -4.86 11.26
N LYS A 382 14.57 -4.43 10.28
CA LYS A 382 15.53 -3.33 10.44
C LYS A 382 14.82 -2.00 10.77
N ARG A 383 13.77 -1.65 10.02
CA ARG A 383 13.02 -0.38 10.22
C ARG A 383 12.11 -0.41 11.44
N ARG A 384 11.58 -1.59 11.79
CA ARG A 384 10.57 -1.77 12.85
C ARG A 384 10.93 -2.96 13.76
N PRO A 385 11.98 -2.84 14.60
CA PRO A 385 12.40 -3.91 15.52
C PRO A 385 11.29 -4.46 16.43
N ARG A 386 10.30 -3.62 16.82
CA ARG A 386 9.17 -4.02 17.66
C ARG A 386 8.32 -5.15 17.06
N ILE A 387 8.20 -5.22 15.73
CA ILE A 387 7.51 -6.34 15.05
C ILE A 387 8.35 -7.62 15.18
N GLY A 388 9.67 -7.46 15.16
CA GLY A 388 10.60 -8.56 15.24
C GLY A 388 10.61 -9.24 16.61
N TYR A 389 10.61 -8.50 17.72
CA TYR A 389 10.82 -9.10 19.05
C TYR A 389 9.86 -10.27 19.38
N PRO A 390 8.54 -10.17 19.17
CA PRO A 390 7.61 -11.28 19.41
C PRO A 390 7.77 -12.48 18.45
N LEU A 391 8.44 -12.26 17.32
CA LEU A 391 8.66 -13.25 16.26
C LEU A 391 10.02 -13.96 16.39
N PHE A 392 10.95 -13.39 17.17
CA PHE A 392 12.32 -13.89 17.27
C PHE A 392 12.39 -15.34 17.72
N GLY A 393 11.73 -15.68 18.84
CA GLY A 393 11.71 -17.04 19.35
C GLY A 393 11.08 -18.05 18.37
N PHE A 394 10.06 -17.63 17.63
CA PHE A 394 9.41 -18.46 16.60
C PHE A 394 10.33 -18.71 15.40
N LEU A 395 11.05 -17.69 14.94
CA LEU A 395 12.02 -17.85 13.86
C LEU A 395 13.17 -18.77 14.27
N LEU A 396 13.68 -18.68 15.50
CA LEU A 396 14.70 -19.60 16.01
C LEU A 396 14.22 -21.06 15.95
N GLU A 397 13.00 -21.33 16.39
CA GLU A 397 12.40 -22.66 16.35
C GLU A 397 12.20 -23.16 14.91
N LYS A 398 11.63 -22.33 14.04
CA LYS A 398 11.42 -22.68 12.62
C LYS A 398 12.74 -22.89 11.88
N CYS A 399 13.80 -22.13 12.20
CA CYS A 399 15.15 -22.36 11.67
C CYS A 399 15.70 -23.73 12.09
N ALA A 400 15.50 -24.12 13.34
CA ALA A 400 15.97 -25.40 13.86
C ALA A 400 15.19 -26.58 13.25
N SER A 401 13.90 -26.41 12.95
CA SER A 401 13.04 -27.44 12.35
C SER A 401 12.86 -27.31 10.84
N ALA A 402 13.67 -26.49 10.15
CA ALA A 402 13.47 -26.17 8.74
C ALA A 402 13.65 -27.40 7.84
N LYS A 403 12.63 -27.71 7.04
CA LYS A 403 12.69 -28.80 6.04
C LYS A 403 13.43 -28.40 4.77
N LEU A 404 13.36 -27.11 4.41
CA LEU A 404 13.94 -26.56 3.20
C LEU A 404 15.22 -25.80 3.55
N GLN A 405 16.37 -26.34 3.13
CA GLN A 405 17.67 -25.76 3.50
C GLN A 405 17.86 -24.33 2.99
N PHE A 406 17.34 -23.97 1.81
CA PHE A 406 17.44 -22.59 1.33
C PHE A 406 16.63 -21.61 2.19
N ARG A 407 15.43 -22.01 2.65
CA ARG A 407 14.62 -21.23 3.60
C ARG A 407 15.29 -21.13 4.97
N GLN A 408 15.99 -22.19 5.39
CA GLN A 408 16.79 -22.14 6.61
C GLN A 408 17.83 -21.02 6.53
N ILE A 409 18.59 -20.94 5.43
CA ILE A 409 19.59 -19.88 5.24
C ILE A 409 18.94 -18.49 5.22
N GLU A 410 17.86 -18.29 4.47
CA GLU A 410 17.12 -17.01 4.46
C GLU A 410 16.62 -16.64 5.87
N ALA A 411 16.09 -17.61 6.62
CA ALA A 411 15.62 -17.39 7.98
C ALA A 411 16.76 -17.04 8.96
N LEU A 412 17.96 -17.60 8.78
CA LEU A 412 19.16 -17.19 9.54
C LEU A 412 19.54 -15.74 9.26
N GLU A 413 19.32 -15.24 8.04
CA GLU A 413 19.52 -13.83 7.74
C GLU A 413 18.51 -12.93 8.47
N LEU A 414 17.24 -13.35 8.55
CA LEU A 414 16.20 -12.65 9.30
C LEU A 414 16.52 -12.62 10.79
N VAL A 415 16.88 -13.78 11.37
CA VAL A 415 17.31 -13.90 12.78
C VAL A 415 18.49 -12.98 13.05
N PHE A 416 19.47 -12.94 12.15
CA PHE A 416 20.62 -12.05 12.31
C PHE A 416 20.24 -10.56 12.27
N GLU A 417 19.38 -10.14 11.34
CA GLU A 417 18.95 -8.75 11.28
C GLU A 417 18.20 -8.34 12.55
N MET A 418 17.39 -9.25 13.10
CA MET A 418 16.71 -9.04 14.37
C MET A 418 17.69 -8.98 15.54
N LEU A 419 18.72 -9.84 15.56
CA LEU A 419 19.78 -9.81 16.58
C LEU A 419 20.49 -8.45 16.66
N LYS A 420 20.82 -7.83 15.52
CA LYS A 420 21.42 -6.48 15.50
C LYS A 420 20.55 -5.43 16.19
N SER A 421 19.23 -5.56 16.05
CA SER A 421 18.28 -4.60 16.63
C SER A 421 18.23 -4.62 18.16
N PHE A 422 18.74 -5.67 18.80
CA PHE A 422 18.93 -5.73 20.25
C PHE A 422 20.16 -4.95 20.72
N VAL A 423 21.14 -4.69 19.84
CA VAL A 423 22.36 -3.90 20.15
C VAL A 423 22.17 -2.42 19.87
N SER A 424 21.41 -2.09 18.82
CA SER A 424 21.31 -0.72 18.26
C SER A 424 20.38 0.24 19.04
N SER A 425 19.70 -0.24 20.07
CA SER A 425 18.74 0.57 20.85
C SER A 425 19.43 1.12 22.11
N ASN A 426 19.07 2.35 22.48
CA ASN A 426 19.68 3.15 23.57
C ASN A 426 20.17 2.28 24.76
N PRO A 427 21.44 2.40 25.20
CA PRO A 427 22.02 1.53 26.23
C PRO A 427 21.33 1.60 27.60
N ASP A 428 20.49 2.61 27.83
CA ASP A 428 19.69 2.77 29.05
C ASP A 428 18.41 1.91 29.09
N ASP A 429 18.02 1.26 27.98
CA ASP A 429 16.80 0.44 27.92
C ASP A 429 17.09 -1.03 28.26
N ASN A 430 17.23 -1.30 29.56
CA ASN A 430 17.45 -2.64 30.12
C ASN A 430 16.40 -3.70 29.72
N SER A 431 15.27 -3.29 29.13
CA SER A 431 14.21 -4.21 28.69
C SER A 431 14.64 -5.11 27.53
N HIS A 432 15.60 -4.69 26.71
CA HIS A 432 16.06 -5.45 25.54
C HIS A 432 17.00 -6.60 25.91
N PHE A 433 17.84 -6.41 26.93
CA PHE A 433 18.69 -7.46 27.49
C PHE A 433 17.84 -8.60 28.07
N ALA A 434 16.79 -8.26 28.82
CA ALA A 434 15.86 -9.25 29.36
C ALA A 434 15.12 -10.03 28.25
N LYS A 435 14.70 -9.34 27.19
CA LYS A 435 14.06 -9.97 26.02
C LYS A 435 14.99 -10.94 25.30
N LEU A 436 16.24 -10.57 25.03
CA LEU A 436 17.21 -11.47 24.42
C LEU A 436 17.55 -12.65 25.34
N GLY A 437 17.73 -12.39 26.65
CA GLY A 437 17.98 -13.40 27.66
C GLY A 437 16.95 -14.54 27.63
N SER A 438 15.67 -14.19 27.49
CA SER A 438 14.56 -15.18 27.37
C SER A 438 14.65 -16.09 26.14
N HIS A 439 15.47 -15.73 25.15
CA HIS A 439 15.63 -16.46 23.90
C HIS A 439 17.01 -17.13 23.74
N LEU A 440 17.96 -16.93 24.68
CA LEU A 440 19.30 -17.53 24.61
C LEU A 440 19.27 -19.05 24.55
N ALA A 441 18.38 -19.70 25.31
CA ALA A 441 18.21 -21.15 25.27
C ALA A 441 17.77 -21.65 23.87
N LYS A 442 16.84 -20.93 23.23
CA LYS A 442 16.38 -21.26 21.87
C LYS A 442 17.48 -21.01 20.82
N LEU A 443 18.28 -19.95 21.01
CA LEU A 443 19.41 -19.64 20.16
C LEU A 443 20.52 -20.69 20.29
N GLY A 444 20.83 -21.14 21.50
CA GLY A 444 21.75 -22.25 21.76
C GLY A 444 21.28 -23.55 21.12
N CYS A 445 19.99 -23.88 21.26
CA CYS A 445 19.38 -25.03 20.59
C CYS A 445 19.55 -24.96 19.05
N LEU A 446 19.27 -23.80 18.44
CA LEU A 446 19.48 -23.61 17.01
C LEU A 446 20.94 -23.85 16.60
N VAL A 447 21.90 -23.31 17.36
CA VAL A 447 23.33 -23.50 17.08
C VAL A 447 23.74 -24.97 17.20
N ASN A 448 23.27 -25.68 18.23
CA ASN A 448 23.49 -27.12 18.38
C ASN A 448 22.96 -27.90 17.16
N VAL A 449 21.74 -27.60 16.71
CA VAL A 449 21.12 -28.24 15.54
C VAL A 449 21.92 -27.97 14.27
N LEU A 450 22.36 -26.73 14.04
CA LEU A 450 23.14 -26.35 12.86
C LEU A 450 24.53 -26.98 12.85
N LEU A 451 25.21 -27.08 14.00
CA LEU A 451 26.51 -27.75 14.11
C LEU A 451 26.40 -29.25 13.86
N LYS A 452 25.34 -29.89 14.36
CA LYS A 452 25.07 -31.32 14.12
C LYS A 452 24.67 -31.61 12.67
N ASN A 453 23.96 -30.69 12.04
CA ASN A 453 23.40 -30.84 10.68
C ASN A 453 23.94 -29.79 9.72
N MET A 454 25.26 -29.69 9.60
CA MET A 454 25.90 -28.73 8.70
C MET A 454 25.52 -28.99 7.22
N PRO A 455 25.31 -27.93 6.41
CA PRO A 455 24.98 -28.11 4.98
C PRO A 455 26.01 -28.91 4.16
N ASP A 456 25.54 -29.67 3.16
CA ASP A 456 26.44 -30.36 2.22
C ASP A 456 27.07 -29.42 1.18
N LYS A 457 26.36 -28.35 0.80
CA LYS A 457 26.87 -27.34 -0.14
C LYS A 457 27.85 -26.40 0.57
N ALA A 458 29.01 -26.18 -0.05
CA ALA A 458 30.08 -25.36 0.52
C ALA A 458 29.66 -23.89 0.76
N SER A 459 28.90 -23.30 -0.17
CA SER A 459 28.34 -21.95 -0.02
C SER A 459 27.45 -21.84 1.22
N ARG A 460 26.46 -22.72 1.34
CA ARG A 460 25.54 -22.76 2.48
C ARG A 460 26.26 -23.01 3.81
N ARG A 461 27.32 -23.83 3.83
CA ARG A 461 28.16 -23.96 5.04
C ARG A 461 28.84 -22.65 5.40
N ALA A 462 29.33 -21.91 4.42
CA ALA A 462 29.94 -20.61 4.68
C ALA A 462 28.92 -19.63 5.27
N ASP A 463 27.66 -19.66 4.80
CA ASP A 463 26.58 -18.83 5.36
C ASP A 463 26.28 -19.17 6.82
N VAL A 464 26.20 -20.46 7.16
CA VAL A 464 26.01 -20.92 8.55
C VAL A 464 27.19 -20.52 9.44
N ARG A 465 28.43 -20.65 8.96
CA ARG A 465 29.61 -20.18 9.70
C ARG A 465 29.60 -18.67 9.89
N LYS A 466 29.22 -17.91 8.86
CA LYS A 466 29.06 -16.46 8.92
C LYS A 466 28.00 -16.07 9.94
N PHE A 467 26.90 -16.81 10.02
CA PHE A 467 25.88 -16.65 11.05
C PHE A 467 26.46 -16.86 12.46
N PHE A 468 27.21 -17.93 12.70
CA PHE A 468 27.85 -18.15 14.01
C PHE A 468 28.77 -17.00 14.41
N GLY A 469 29.69 -16.59 13.55
CA GLY A 469 30.61 -15.47 13.85
C GLY A 469 29.87 -14.18 14.19
N LYS A 470 28.77 -13.91 13.47
CA LYS A 470 27.89 -12.76 13.71
C LYS A 470 27.15 -12.84 15.05
N VAL A 471 26.62 -14.01 15.40
CA VAL A 471 25.96 -14.25 16.71
C VAL A 471 26.95 -14.02 17.84
N ILE A 472 28.15 -14.57 17.72
CA ILE A 472 29.21 -14.42 18.71
C ILE A 472 29.58 -12.94 18.90
N GLN A 473 29.72 -12.18 17.82
CA GLN A 473 30.00 -10.75 17.89
C GLN A 473 28.90 -10.01 18.67
N VAL A 474 27.64 -10.19 18.28
CA VAL A 474 26.49 -9.54 18.94
C VAL A 474 26.40 -9.89 20.42
N LEU A 475 26.62 -11.16 20.79
CA LEU A 475 26.56 -11.59 22.18
C LEU A 475 27.76 -11.13 23.01
N THR A 476 28.90 -10.88 22.35
CA THR A 476 30.07 -10.26 22.98
C THR A 476 29.77 -8.79 23.27
N ASP A 477 29.19 -8.07 22.31
CA ASP A 477 28.80 -6.66 22.47
C ASP A 477 27.74 -6.47 23.59
N LEU A 478 26.91 -7.49 23.83
CA LEU A 478 25.86 -7.48 24.86
C LEU A 478 26.26 -8.11 26.20
N GLU A 479 27.52 -8.55 26.36
CA GLU A 479 28.02 -9.27 27.55
C GLU A 479 27.22 -10.54 27.92
N GLN A 480 26.43 -11.11 26.99
CA GLN A 480 25.60 -12.30 27.19
C GLN A 480 26.31 -13.61 26.80
N ARG A 481 27.59 -13.53 26.47
CA ARG A 481 28.36 -14.64 25.92
C ARG A 481 28.44 -15.84 26.87
N ALA A 482 28.61 -15.63 28.18
CA ALA A 482 28.68 -16.72 29.15
C ALA A 482 27.36 -17.52 29.22
N LEU A 483 26.23 -16.81 29.36
CA LEU A 483 24.89 -17.40 29.40
C LEU A 483 24.54 -18.13 28.09
N PHE A 484 25.02 -17.64 26.95
CA PHE A 484 24.86 -18.32 25.68
C PHE A 484 25.68 -19.61 25.60
N LEU A 485 26.94 -19.61 26.05
CA LEU A 485 27.78 -20.80 26.05
C LEU A 485 27.23 -21.88 26.99
N GLU A 486 26.68 -21.48 28.14
CA GLU A 486 25.96 -22.40 29.05
C GLU A 486 24.72 -23.05 28.42
N ALA A 487 24.12 -22.43 27.40
CA ALA A 487 22.99 -22.97 26.67
C ALA A 487 23.38 -23.97 25.55
N LEU A 488 24.67 -24.14 25.27
CA LEU A 488 25.16 -25.08 24.26
C LEU A 488 25.42 -26.47 24.87
N GLU A 489 25.33 -27.50 24.02
CA GLU A 489 25.81 -28.82 24.42
C GLU A 489 27.34 -28.85 24.46
N PRO A 490 27.99 -29.58 25.39
CA PRO A 490 29.45 -29.55 25.56
C PRO A 490 30.24 -29.85 24.27
N ASP A 491 29.76 -30.81 23.48
CA ASP A 491 30.40 -31.19 22.21
C ASP A 491 30.27 -30.08 21.15
N CYS A 492 29.14 -29.38 21.13
CA CYS A 492 28.88 -28.26 20.23
C CYS A 492 29.65 -27.01 20.66
N GLU A 493 29.77 -26.77 21.97
CA GLU A 493 30.59 -25.70 22.53
C GLU A 493 32.06 -25.87 22.13
N ALA A 494 32.62 -27.08 22.27
CA ALA A 494 33.99 -27.38 21.87
C ALA A 494 34.20 -27.13 20.37
N GLN A 495 33.30 -27.60 19.51
CA GLN A 495 33.35 -27.35 18.07
C GLN A 495 33.29 -25.85 17.74
N LEU A 496 32.44 -25.10 18.43
CA LEU A 496 32.31 -23.66 18.21
C LEU A 496 33.58 -22.90 18.63
N ARG A 497 34.22 -23.32 19.73
CA ARG A 497 35.51 -22.79 20.21
C ARG A 497 36.66 -23.09 19.25
N ASP A 498 36.68 -24.28 18.67
CA ASP A 498 37.66 -24.66 17.63
C ASP A 498 37.50 -23.81 16.37
N MET A 499 36.25 -23.53 15.99
CA MET A 499 35.94 -22.68 14.83
C MET A 499 36.20 -21.20 15.08
N PHE A 500 36.02 -20.71 16.31
CA PHE A 500 36.20 -19.32 16.70
C PHE A 500 37.07 -19.23 17.96
N PRO A 501 38.41 -19.16 17.83
CA PRO A 501 39.33 -19.12 18.98
C PRO A 501 39.16 -17.91 19.91
N ALA A 502 38.51 -16.83 19.44
CA ALA A 502 38.06 -15.71 20.29
C ALA A 502 37.13 -16.19 21.42
N LEU A 503 36.47 -17.34 21.20
CA LEU A 503 35.89 -18.33 22.13
C LEU A 503 36.60 -18.48 23.48
N ASN A 504 37.92 -18.47 23.48
CA ASN A 504 38.73 -18.96 24.59
C ASN A 504 39.31 -17.85 25.48
N GLN A 505 39.03 -16.59 25.14
CA GLN A 505 39.35 -15.39 25.93
C GLN A 505 38.09 -14.88 26.62
#